data_AF-A0A1V5BNS0-F1
#
_entry.id   AF-A0A1V5BNS0-F1
#
_cell.length_a   1.000
_cell.length_b   1.000
_cell.length_c   1.000
_cell.angle_alpha   90.00
_cell.angle_beta   90.00
_cell.angle_gamma   90.00
#
_symmetry.space_group_name_H-M   'P 1'
#
loop_
_entity.id
_entity.type
_entity.pdbx_description
1 polymer ?
#
loop_
_entity_poly.entity_id
_entity_poly.type
_entity_poly.pdbx_seq_one_letter_code
_entity_poly.pdbx_strand_id
1 'polypeptide(L)'
;MPSLLAMPGKEKQRMKMIEQALKDQAPRKYRELKKSNKLQEFLEDYEQQMIESYNEAESELSSQVIGPKGPEDYMERAQALEMGMKRIWEETLETWLEFNDPK
;
A
#
# COMPACT_ATOMS: atom_id res chain seq x y z
N MET A 1 10.01 5.18 -8.95
CA MET A 1 9.15 3.98 -9.00
C MET A 1 8.52 3.76 -7.63
N PRO A 2 7.29 4.24 -7.40
CA PRO A 2 6.56 4.08 -6.14
C PRO A 2 6.27 2.59 -5.80
N SER A 3 5.99 1.77 -6.80
CA SER A 3 5.74 0.32 -6.68
C SER A 3 6.90 -0.48 -6.09
N LEU A 4 8.12 0.08 -6.02
CA LEU A 4 9.24 -0.59 -5.35
C LEU A 4 8.96 -0.85 -3.87
N LEU A 5 8.10 -0.04 -3.24
CA LEU A 5 7.73 -0.23 -1.85
C LEU A 5 6.67 -1.32 -1.66
N ALA A 6 5.92 -1.71 -2.70
CA ALA A 6 4.98 -2.82 -2.63
C ALA A 6 5.69 -4.20 -2.61
N MET A 7 6.96 -4.26 -3.02
CA MET A 7 7.69 -5.52 -3.11
C MET A 7 7.91 -6.24 -1.76
N PRO A 8 8.06 -7.58 -1.78
CA PRO A 8 8.52 -8.34 -0.62
C PRO A 8 9.84 -7.78 -0.06
N GLY A 9 10.01 -7.83 1.26
CA GLY A 9 11.21 -7.33 1.95
C GLY A 9 11.27 -5.83 2.18
N LYS A 10 10.21 -5.08 1.80
CA LYS A 10 10.07 -3.63 2.02
C LYS A 10 9.21 -3.27 3.22
N GLU A 11 8.75 -4.27 3.96
CA GLU A 11 7.93 -4.16 5.16
C GLU A 11 8.43 -3.11 6.15
N LYS A 12 9.71 -3.18 6.55
CA LYS A 12 10.32 -2.18 7.46
C LYS A 12 10.26 -0.75 6.91
N GLN A 13 10.27 -0.56 5.60
CA GLN A 13 10.18 0.76 4.98
C GLN A 13 8.73 1.24 4.95
N ARG A 14 7.78 0.34 4.65
CA ARG A 14 6.34 0.61 4.71
C ARG A 14 5.88 0.94 6.12
N MET A 15 6.27 0.14 7.12
CA MET A 15 5.95 0.43 8.53
C MET A 15 6.48 1.79 9.00
N LYS A 16 7.69 2.20 8.60
CA LYS A 16 8.22 3.53 8.93
C LYS A 16 7.39 4.65 8.32
N MET A 17 6.91 4.46 7.10
CA MET A 17 6.04 5.41 6.42
C MET A 17 4.67 5.51 7.12
N ILE A 18 4.09 4.37 7.49
CA ILE A 18 2.85 4.30 8.28
C ILE A 18 3.04 4.98 9.65
N GLU A 19 4.14 4.69 10.35
CA GLU A 19 4.44 5.31 11.65
C GLU A 19 4.54 6.84 11.53
N GLN A 20 5.23 7.33 10.49
CA GLN A 20 5.38 8.75 10.26
C GLN A 20 4.04 9.42 9.94
N ALA A 21 3.23 8.82 9.06
CA ALA A 21 1.89 9.31 8.74
C ALA A 21 0.98 9.34 9.99
N LEU A 22 1.00 8.27 10.78
CA LEU A 22 0.25 8.18 12.04
C LEU A 22 0.70 9.26 13.04
N LYS A 23 2.00 9.51 13.15
CA LYS A 23 2.55 10.53 14.06
C LYS A 23 2.17 11.94 13.63
N ASP A 24 2.18 12.23 12.33
CA ASP A 24 1.94 13.56 11.78
C ASP A 24 0.45 13.90 11.76
N GLN A 25 -0.40 12.94 11.39
CA GLN A 25 -1.84 13.16 11.20
C GLN A 25 -2.68 12.74 12.42
N ALA A 26 -2.23 11.73 13.20
CA ALA A 26 -2.89 11.28 14.42
C ALA A 26 -1.98 11.14 15.65
N PRO A 27 -1.38 12.26 16.12
CA PRO A 27 -0.43 12.26 17.21
C PRO A 27 -0.99 11.74 18.53
N ARG A 28 -2.30 11.85 18.82
CA ARG A 28 -2.87 11.28 20.05
C ARG A 28 -2.93 9.76 19.97
N LYS A 29 -3.48 9.21 18.90
CA LYS A 29 -3.49 7.76 18.63
C LYS A 29 -2.08 7.18 18.69
N TYR A 30 -1.08 7.86 18.09
CA TYR A 30 0.32 7.46 18.19
C TYR A 30 0.82 7.39 19.65
N ARG A 31 0.53 8.43 20.46
CA ARG A 31 0.93 8.47 21.88
C ARG A 31 0.24 7.38 22.69
N GLU A 32 -1.03 7.09 22.42
CA GLU A 32 -1.79 6.03 23.09
C GLU A 32 -1.22 4.64 22.78
N LEU A 33 -0.94 4.37 21.51
CA LEU A 33 -0.29 3.13 21.07
C LEU A 33 1.10 2.96 21.70
N LYS A 34 1.88 4.05 21.82
CA LYS A 34 3.16 4.02 22.55
C LYS A 34 2.98 3.75 24.04
N LYS A 35 2.05 4.43 24.71
CA LYS A 35 1.79 4.25 26.15
C LYS A 35 1.29 2.84 26.48
N SER A 36 0.52 2.25 25.58
CA SER A 36 -0.02 0.89 25.73
C SER A 36 0.94 -0.20 25.24
N ASN A 37 2.13 0.16 24.74
CA ASN A 37 3.10 -0.76 24.14
C ASN A 37 2.55 -1.59 22.97
N LYS A 38 1.52 -1.06 22.27
CA LYS A 38 0.85 -1.69 21.12
C LYS A 38 1.25 -1.10 19.77
N LEU A 39 2.17 -0.13 19.76
CA LEU A 39 2.56 0.53 18.52
C LEU A 39 3.10 -0.45 17.48
N GLN A 40 3.95 -1.40 17.89
CA GLN A 40 4.55 -2.34 16.94
C GLN A 40 3.50 -3.29 16.35
N GLU A 41 2.68 -3.92 17.18
CA GLU A 41 1.56 -4.80 16.76
C GLU A 41 0.62 -4.05 15.80
N PHE A 42 0.26 -2.81 16.13
CA PHE A 42 -0.56 -1.97 15.25
C PHE A 42 0.11 -1.74 13.89
N LEU A 43 1.42 -1.43 13.86
CA LEU A 43 2.12 -1.15 12.60
C LEU A 43 2.26 -2.40 11.73
N GLU A 44 2.49 -3.57 12.33
CA GLU A 44 2.58 -4.85 11.63
C GLU A 44 1.22 -5.23 11.02
N ASP A 45 0.15 -5.22 11.81
CA ASP A 45 -1.20 -5.54 11.34
C ASP A 45 -1.69 -4.57 10.25
N TYR A 46 -1.42 -3.27 10.43
CA TYR A 46 -1.87 -2.23 9.52
C TYR A 46 -1.09 -2.23 8.21
N GLU A 47 0.21 -2.53 8.26
CA GLU A 47 1.03 -2.73 7.08
C GLU A 47 0.59 -3.94 6.28
N GLN A 48 0.26 -5.04 6.97
CA GLN A 48 -0.21 -6.27 6.33
C GLN A 48 -1.53 -6.02 5.59
N GLN A 49 -2.50 -5.36 6.24
CA GLN A 49 -3.77 -5.03 5.59
C GLN A 49 -3.60 -4.08 4.40
N MET A 50 -2.71 -3.09 4.51
CA MET A 50 -2.40 -2.19 3.41
C MET A 50 -1.83 -2.95 2.20
N ILE A 51 -0.89 -3.89 2.41
CA ILE A 51 -0.30 -4.65 1.30
C ILE A 51 -1.27 -5.69 0.73
N GLU A 52 -2.14 -6.28 1.55
CA GLU A 52 -3.21 -7.17 1.09
C GLU A 52 -4.19 -6.43 0.16
N SER A 53 -4.60 -5.21 0.52
CA SER A 53 -5.43 -4.35 -0.33
C SER A 53 -4.77 -4.02 -1.67
N TYR A 54 -3.46 -3.73 -1.69
CA TYR A 54 -2.71 -3.55 -2.93
C TYR A 54 -2.69 -4.83 -3.78
N ASN A 55 -2.40 -5.99 -3.17
CA ASN A 55 -2.30 -7.27 -3.88
C ASN A 55 -3.63 -7.68 -4.51
N GLU A 56 -4.75 -7.41 -3.84
CA GLU A 56 -6.09 -7.67 -4.37
C GLU A 56 -6.35 -6.84 -5.63
N ALA A 57 -6.10 -5.53 -5.57
CA ALA A 57 -6.24 -4.64 -6.72
C ALA A 57 -5.27 -4.98 -7.87
N GLU A 58 -4.03 -5.37 -7.55
CA GLU A 58 -3.04 -5.82 -8.55
C GLU A 58 -3.50 -7.10 -9.27
N SER A 59 -4.09 -8.05 -8.53
CA SER A 59 -4.67 -9.28 -9.09
C SER A 59 -5.84 -8.98 -10.02
N GLU A 60 -6.69 -8.01 -9.64
CA GLU A 60 -7.80 -7.55 -10.48
C GLU A 60 -7.30 -6.91 -11.78
N LEU A 61 -6.33 -5.99 -11.69
CA LEU A 61 -5.69 -5.37 -12.86
C LEU A 61 -5.06 -6.41 -13.78
N SER A 62 -4.33 -7.36 -13.21
CA SER A 62 -3.70 -8.45 -13.97
C SER A 62 -4.73 -9.27 -14.71
N SER A 63 -5.87 -9.56 -14.09
CA SER A 63 -6.99 -10.29 -14.71
C SER A 63 -7.64 -9.48 -15.85
N GLN A 64 -7.72 -8.16 -15.73
CA GLN A 64 -8.27 -7.28 -16.77
C GLN A 64 -7.32 -7.13 -17.98
N VAL A 65 -6.00 -7.07 -17.74
CA VAL A 65 -5.00 -6.86 -18.79
C VAL A 65 -4.57 -8.17 -19.47
N ILE A 66 -4.55 -9.29 -18.74
CA ILE A 66 -4.17 -10.63 -19.24
C ILE A 66 -5.43 -11.41 -19.67
N GLY A 67 -6.33 -10.78 -20.43
CA GLY A 67 -7.46 -11.45 -21.08
C GLY A 67 -7.06 -12.23 -22.34
N PRO A 68 -8.02 -12.92 -23.01
CA PRO A 68 -7.77 -13.70 -24.22
C PRO A 68 -7.59 -12.77 -25.44
N LYS A 69 -6.44 -12.11 -25.55
CA LYS A 69 -6.03 -11.35 -26.74
C LYS A 69 -4.70 -11.87 -27.27
N GLY A 70 -4.50 -11.76 -28.59
CA GLY A 70 -3.36 -12.30 -29.33
C GLY A 70 -1.98 -11.72 -28.94
N PRO A 71 -0.87 -12.34 -29.37
CA PRO A 71 0.50 -12.03 -28.94
C PRO A 71 1.07 -10.69 -29.42
N GLU A 72 0.36 -9.94 -30.26
CA GLU A 72 0.86 -8.70 -30.90
C GLU A 72 0.94 -7.49 -29.93
N ASP A 73 0.29 -7.55 -28.76
CA ASP A 73 0.17 -6.41 -27.83
C ASP A 73 1.06 -6.51 -26.58
N TYR A 74 2.13 -7.31 -26.59
CA TYR A 74 2.92 -7.59 -25.36
C TYR A 74 3.51 -6.33 -24.72
N MET A 75 4.12 -5.43 -25.52
CA MET A 75 4.70 -4.19 -25.00
C MET A 75 3.63 -3.23 -24.46
N GLU A 76 2.48 -3.12 -25.14
CA GLU A 76 1.38 -2.29 -24.67
C GLU A 76 0.78 -2.82 -23.36
N ARG A 77 0.68 -4.14 -23.21
CA ARG A 77 0.24 -4.76 -21.94
C ARG A 77 1.24 -4.53 -20.81
N ALA A 78 2.53 -4.65 -21.08
CA ALA A 78 3.57 -4.39 -20.09
C ALA A 78 3.49 -2.93 -19.59
N GLN A 79 3.30 -1.97 -20.49
CA GLN A 79 3.11 -0.57 -20.14
C GLN A 79 1.81 -0.33 -19.37
N ALA A 80 0.70 -0.96 -19.78
CA ALA A 80 -0.58 -0.84 -19.10
C ALA A 80 -0.52 -1.43 -17.67
N LEU A 81 0.16 -2.57 -17.49
CA LEU A 81 0.40 -3.16 -16.17
C LEU A 81 1.27 -2.25 -15.31
N GLU A 82 2.39 -1.74 -15.82
CA GLU A 82 3.28 -0.87 -15.05
C GLU A 82 2.57 0.41 -14.59
N MET A 83 1.84 1.07 -15.50
CA MET A 83 1.07 2.28 -15.16
C MET A 83 -0.06 1.98 -14.18
N GLY A 84 -0.79 0.87 -14.38
CA GLY A 84 -1.86 0.44 -13.50
C GLY A 84 -1.35 0.10 -12.10
N MET A 85 -0.28 -0.67 -11.97
CA MET A 85 0.36 -1.02 -10.70
C MET A 85 0.83 0.24 -9.95
N LYS A 86 1.45 1.19 -10.67
CA LYS A 86 1.85 2.47 -10.08
C LYS A 86 0.64 3.22 -9.51
N ARG A 87 -0.45 3.29 -10.27
CA ARG A 87 -1.68 3.97 -9.86
C ARG A 87 -2.33 3.30 -8.65
N ILE A 88 -2.46 1.97 -8.67
CA ILE A 88 -3.02 1.20 -7.54
C ILE A 88 -2.21 1.43 -6.27
N TRP A 89 -0.88 1.47 -6.39
CA TRP A 89 -0.03 1.77 -5.25
C TRP A 89 -0.27 3.19 -4.71
N GLU A 90 -0.36 4.19 -5.59
CA GLU A 90 -0.67 5.57 -5.19
C GLU A 90 -2.03 5.68 -4.49
N GLU A 91 -3.07 5.03 -5.02
CA GLU A 91 -4.42 5.00 -4.43
C GLU A 91 -4.44 4.24 -3.09
N THR A 92 -3.67 3.16 -2.98
CA THR A 92 -3.49 2.43 -1.71
C THR A 92 -2.85 3.33 -0.66
N LEU A 93 -1.78 4.05 -1.01
CA LEU A 93 -1.12 4.96 -0.07
C LEU A 93 -2.03 6.11 0.36
N GLU A 94 -2.80 6.69 -0.57
CA GLU A 94 -3.75 7.74 -0.25
C GLU A 94 -4.80 7.25 0.76
N THR A 95 -5.35 6.04 0.55
CA THR A 95 -6.38 5.45 1.42
C THR A 95 -5.83 5.07 2.79
N TRP A 96 -4.66 4.43 2.84
CA TRP A 96 -4.12 3.81 4.06
C TRP A 96 -3.20 4.74 4.85
N LEU A 97 -2.64 5.79 4.27
CA LEU A 97 -1.84 6.77 5.02
C LEU A 97 -2.65 7.98 5.48
N GLU A 98 -3.96 8.00 5.24
CA GLU A 98 -4.87 8.99 5.80
C GLU A 98 -5.29 8.57 7.22
N PHE A 99 -4.85 9.33 8.22
CA PHE A 99 -5.23 9.11 9.61
C PHE A 99 -6.06 10.27 10.15
N ASN A 100 -7.14 9.91 10.86
CA ASN A 100 -7.96 10.86 11.58
C ASN A 100 -7.67 10.81 13.08
N ASP A 101 -7.59 11.98 13.72
CA ASP A 101 -7.41 12.15 15.16
C ASP A 101 -8.59 12.89 15.78
N PRO A 102 -9.75 12.23 15.96
CA PRO A 102 -10.91 12.87 16.52
C PRO A 102 -10.63 13.43 17.93
N LYS A 103 -11.22 14.61 18.20
CA LYS A 103 -10.97 15.40 19.42
C LYS A 103 -11.54 14.77 20.69
#